data_AF-A0A6B8M343-F1
#
_entry.id   AF-A0A6B8M343-F1
#
_cell.length_a   1.000
_cell.length_b   1.000
_cell.length_c   1.000
_cell.angle_alpha   90.00
_cell.angle_beta   90.00
_cell.angle_gamma   90.00
#
_symmetry.space_group_name_H-M   'P 1'
#
loop_
_entity.id
_entity.type
_entity.pdbx_description
1 polymer ?
#
loop_
_entity_poly.entity_id
_entity_poly.type
_entity_poly.pdbx_seq_one_letter_code
_entity_poly.pdbx_strand_id
1 'polypeptide(L)'
;MEQALEFTGIFEAETLPALAPGRWYVGLACRACRRHFAIFNEPTNTGGLRISGDARFEATCPNCGRAGSYPVAELVQFQAAQGGSISTA
;
A
#
# COMPACT_ATOMS: atom_id res chain seq x y z
N MET A 1 -14.90 -8.95 -14.78
CA MET A 1 -14.82 -7.48 -14.91
C MET A 1 -13.65 -7.03 -14.08
N GLU A 2 -12.60 -6.56 -14.72
CA GLU A 2 -11.40 -6.02 -14.06
C GLU A 2 -11.74 -4.64 -13.47
N GLN A 3 -11.49 -4.45 -12.18
CA GLN A 3 -11.70 -3.16 -11.52
C GLN A 3 -10.43 -2.33 -11.65
N ALA A 4 -10.58 -1.06 -12.01
CA ALA A 4 -9.48 -0.13 -12.20
C ALA A 4 -9.66 1.08 -11.27
N LEU A 5 -8.57 1.48 -10.62
CA LEU A 5 -8.46 2.73 -9.88
C LEU A 5 -7.41 3.62 -10.57
N GLU A 6 -7.83 4.82 -10.91
CA GLU A 6 -6.96 5.86 -11.45
C GLU A 6 -6.79 6.97 -10.41
N PHE A 7 -5.53 7.33 -10.11
CA PHE A 7 -5.20 8.39 -9.17
C PHE A 7 -4.49 9.53 -9.90
N THR A 8 -4.92 10.77 -9.64
CA THR A 8 -4.28 11.98 -10.15
C THR A 8 -4.11 13.01 -9.04
N GLY A 9 -2.93 13.64 -8.95
CA GLY A 9 -2.62 14.66 -7.94
C GLY A 9 -1.74 14.17 -6.77
N ILE A 10 -1.87 14.80 -5.61
CA ILE A 10 -1.08 14.49 -4.41
C ILE A 10 -2.03 14.04 -3.30
N PHE A 11 -1.71 12.92 -2.69
CA PHE A 11 -2.50 12.31 -1.61
C PHE A 11 -1.64 12.15 -0.36
N GLU A 12 -2.12 12.69 0.75
CA GLU A 12 -1.61 12.31 2.08
C GLU A 12 -2.20 10.96 2.46
N ALA A 13 -1.37 9.92 2.49
CA ALA A 13 -1.78 8.56 2.71
C ALA A 13 -1.54 8.15 4.17
N GLU A 14 -2.64 7.90 4.88
CA GLU A 14 -2.58 7.29 6.20
C GLU A 14 -2.23 5.80 6.10
N THR A 15 -1.22 5.35 6.84
CA THR A 15 -0.80 3.96 6.81
C THR A 15 -1.64 3.11 7.75
N LEU A 16 -2.04 1.92 7.31
CA LEU A 16 -2.81 1.00 8.13
C LEU A 16 -1.91 0.35 9.21
N PRO A 17 -2.21 0.53 10.50
CA PRO A 17 -1.36 0.02 11.59
C PRO A 17 -1.49 -1.49 11.80
N ALA A 18 -2.61 -2.09 11.39
CA ALA A 18 -2.89 -3.51 11.52
C ALA A 18 -3.52 -4.06 10.23
N LEU A 19 -3.06 -5.23 9.81
CA LEU A 19 -3.54 -5.93 8.63
C LEU A 19 -4.25 -7.21 9.05
N ALA A 20 -5.40 -7.48 8.44
CA ALA A 20 -6.16 -8.70 8.68
C ALA A 20 -5.59 -9.83 7.81
N PRO A 21 -5.35 -11.03 8.38
CA PRO A 21 -4.87 -12.19 7.64
C PRO A 21 -5.74 -12.49 6.42
N GLY A 22 -5.12 -12.84 5.30
CA GLY A 22 -5.82 -13.28 4.09
C GLY A 22 -6.50 -12.17 3.29
N ARG A 23 -6.50 -10.92 3.78
CA ARG A 23 -6.98 -9.76 3.01
C ARG A 23 -5.90 -9.18 2.12
N TRP A 24 -6.33 -8.63 0.99
CA TRP A 24 -5.49 -7.89 0.07
C TRP A 24 -5.47 -6.41 0.40
N TYR A 25 -4.29 -5.83 0.22
CA TYR A 25 -4.00 -4.45 0.52
C TYR A 25 -3.26 -3.82 -0.65
N VAL A 26 -3.45 -2.51 -0.79
CA VAL A 26 -2.59 -1.66 -1.60
C VAL A 26 -1.65 -0.92 -0.65
N GLY A 27 -0.38 -0.95 -0.98
CA GLY A 27 0.66 -0.34 -0.15
C GLY A 27 1.91 0.00 -0.91
N LEU A 28 2.97 0.24 -0.16
CA LEU A 28 4.23 0.76 -0.64
C LEU A 28 5.38 0.02 0.05
N ALA A 29 6.50 -0.11 -0.65
CA ALA A 29 7.75 -0.55 -0.05
C ALA A 29 8.53 0.66 0.47
N CYS A 30 8.78 0.71 1.79
CA CYS A 30 9.59 1.79 2.34
C CYS A 30 11.01 1.72 1.77
N ARG A 31 11.50 2.80 1.14
CA ARG A 31 12.85 2.82 0.56
C ARG A 31 13.96 2.73 1.61
N ALA A 32 13.67 3.09 2.88
CA ALA A 32 14.64 3.09 3.97
C ALA A 32 14.78 1.71 4.65
N CYS A 33 13.68 1.12 5.13
CA CYS A 33 13.72 -0.17 5.82
C CYS A 33 13.33 -1.37 4.94
N ARG A 34 12.99 -1.13 3.66
CA ARG A 34 12.63 -2.13 2.64
C ARG A 34 11.39 -2.98 2.99
N ARG A 35 10.66 -2.62 4.05
CA ARG A 35 9.42 -3.29 4.46
C ARG A 35 8.22 -2.70 3.75
N HIS A 36 7.27 -3.56 3.41
CA HIS A 36 5.97 -3.15 2.89
C HIS A 36 5.09 -2.61 4.01
N PHE A 37 4.27 -1.60 3.70
CA PHE A 37 3.20 -1.12 4.57
C PHE A 37 1.97 -0.80 3.71
N ALA A 38 0.79 -1.04 4.25
CA ALA A 38 -0.45 -0.77 3.54
C ALA A 38 -0.91 0.68 3.77
N ILE A 39 -1.56 1.24 2.76
CA ILE A 39 -2.22 2.55 2.83
C ILE A 39 -3.74 2.44 2.72
N PHE A 40 -4.26 1.41 2.03
CA PHE A 40 -5.70 1.12 2.02
C PHE A 40 -5.99 -0.36 1.70
N ASN A 41 -7.23 -0.78 1.98
CA ASN A 41 -7.71 -2.12 1.66
C ASN A 41 -7.95 -2.24 0.15
N GLU A 42 -7.50 -3.32 -0.46
CA GLU A 42 -7.81 -3.58 -1.86
C GLU A 42 -9.33 -3.93 -1.96
N PRO A 43 -10.13 -3.12 -2.67
CA PRO A 43 -11.59 -3.16 -2.59
C PRO A 43 -12.20 -4.46 -3.14
N THR A 44 -11.51 -5.13 -4.06
CA THR A 44 -11.98 -6.40 -4.63
C THR A 44 -11.58 -7.60 -3.78
N ASN A 45 -10.59 -7.44 -2.90
CA ASN A 45 -9.96 -8.49 -2.13
C ASN A 45 -9.47 -9.68 -2.98
N THR A 46 -9.02 -9.40 -4.20
CA THR A 46 -8.53 -10.41 -5.17
C THR A 46 -7.08 -10.24 -5.56
N GLY A 47 -6.47 -9.07 -5.33
CA GLY A 47 -5.13 -8.75 -5.83
C GLY A 47 -5.06 -8.48 -7.34
N GLY A 48 -6.22 -8.40 -8.00
CA GLY A 48 -6.36 -8.12 -9.43
C GLY A 48 -6.77 -6.70 -9.77
N LEU A 49 -6.61 -5.74 -8.84
CA LEU A 49 -6.96 -4.34 -9.07
C LEU A 49 -5.97 -3.71 -10.04
N ARG A 50 -6.44 -3.12 -11.13
CA ARG A 50 -5.57 -2.32 -12.00
C ARG A 50 -5.40 -0.94 -11.38
N ILE A 51 -4.16 -0.53 -11.10
CA ILE A 51 -3.84 0.77 -10.52
C ILE A 51 -3.05 1.57 -11.54
N SER A 52 -3.49 2.80 -11.84
CA SER A 52 -2.85 3.69 -12.81
C SER A 52 -3.01 5.17 -12.45
N GLY A 53 -2.38 6.03 -13.25
CA GLY A 53 -2.51 7.49 -13.15
C GLY A 53 -1.21 8.19 -12.76
N ASP A 54 -1.27 9.52 -12.73
CA ASP A 54 -0.17 10.43 -12.39
C ASP A 54 -0.45 11.06 -11.03
N ALA A 55 -0.27 10.25 -9.98
CA ALA A 55 -0.40 10.72 -8.61
C ALA A 55 0.84 10.40 -7.77
N ARG A 56 0.97 11.14 -6.67
CA ARG A 56 1.97 10.93 -5.63
C ARG A 56 1.29 10.71 -4.29
N PHE A 57 1.78 9.73 -3.55
CA PHE A 57 1.36 9.41 -2.19
C PHE A 57 2.43 9.83 -1.22
N GLU A 58 2.09 10.73 -0.31
CA GLU A 58 2.92 11.13 0.82
C GLU A 58 2.55 10.26 2.01
N ALA A 59 3.47 9.39 2.43
CA ALA A 59 3.21 8.42 3.48
C ALA A 59 4.36 8.32 4.46
N THR A 60 4.03 8.13 5.74
CA THR A 60 5.01 7.85 6.79
C THR A 60 5.06 6.36 7.07
N CYS A 61 6.24 5.75 6.91
CA CYS A 61 6.38 4.32 7.14
C CYS A 61 6.16 3.96 8.62
N PRO A 62 5.18 3.09 8.98
CA PRO A 62 4.91 2.74 10.36
C PRO A 62 6.01 1.89 11.01
N ASN A 63 6.93 1.31 10.22
CA ASN A 63 8.04 0.51 10.75
C ASN A 63 9.20 1.35 11.29
N CYS A 64 9.48 2.49 10.65
CA CYS A 64 10.72 3.25 10.90
C CYS A 64 10.49 4.76 11.02
N GLY A 65 9.24 5.22 10.89
CA GLY A 65 8.86 6.64 11.00
C GLY A 65 9.32 7.52 9.84
N ARG A 66 9.91 6.95 8.78
CA ARG A 66 10.41 7.74 7.65
C ARG A 66 9.26 8.13 6.72
N ALA A 67 9.08 9.44 6.54
CA ALA A 67 8.21 9.99 5.50
C ALA A 67 8.82 9.84 4.10
N GLY A 68 7.98 9.65 3.10
CA GLY A 68 8.38 9.59 1.70
C GLY A 68 7.24 9.94 0.75
N SER A 69 7.60 10.34 -0.47
CA SER A 69 6.67 10.61 -1.57
C SER A 69 6.86 9.57 -2.67
N TYR A 70 5.79 8.82 -2.95
CA TYR A 70 5.81 7.65 -3.81
C TYR A 70 4.87 7.85 -5.02
N PRO A 71 5.31 7.65 -6.26
CA PRO A 71 4.43 7.67 -7.41
C PRO A 71 3.47 6.47 -7.41
N VAL A 72 2.34 6.59 -8.11
CA VAL A 72 1.40 5.46 -8.33
C VAL A 72 2.10 4.19 -8.81
N ALA A 73 3.11 4.32 -9.66
CA ALA A 73 3.87 3.18 -10.20
C ALA A 73 4.61 2.36 -9.13
N GLU A 74 4.80 2.90 -7.93
CA GLU A 74 5.39 2.18 -6.78
C GLU A 74 4.34 1.52 -5.88
N LEU A 75 3.04 1.71 -6.15
CA LEU A 75 2.00 0.99 -5.43
C LEU A 75 2.06 -0.49 -5.75
N VAL A 76 1.98 -1.29 -4.70
CA VAL A 76 1.98 -2.74 -4.77
C VAL A 76 0.73 -3.31 -4.13
N GLN A 77 0.20 -4.36 -4.74
CA GLN A 77 -0.83 -5.21 -4.14
C GLN A 77 -0.16 -6.38 -3.44
N PHE A 78 -0.54 -6.62 -2.19
CA PHE A 78 -0.06 -7.78 -1.45
C PHE A 78 -1.15 -8.32 -0.54
N GLN A 79 -1.12 -9.64 -0.34
CA GLN A 79 -1.96 -10.31 0.65
C GLN A 79 -1.25 -10.31 1.99
N ALA A 80 -1.95 -9.95 3.06
CA ALA A 80 -1.41 -10.06 4.40
C ALA A 80 -1.28 -11.53 4.81
N ALA A 81 -0.05 -11.99 5.02
CA ALA A 81 0.24 -13.40 5.29
C ALA A 81 -0.41 -13.90 6.59
N GLN A 82 -0.31 -13.14 7.69
CA GLN A 82 -1.03 -13.37 8.96
C GLN A 82 -1.26 -12.06 9.73
N GLY A 83 -2.27 -12.02 10.59
CA GLY A 83 -2.67 -10.87 11.41
C GLY A 83 -1.63 -10.56 12.47
N GLY A 84 -0.63 -9.78 12.10
CA GLY A 84 0.47 -9.39 12.95
C GLY A 84 1.31 -8.36 12.22
N SER A 85 1.86 -7.42 13.00
CA SER A 85 2.61 -6.26 12.55
C SER A 85 3.59 -6.60 11.44
N ILE A 86 3.32 -6.03 10.25
CA ILE A 86 4.26 -5.80 9.16
C ILE A 86 5.17 -7.00 8.89
N SER A 87 4.68 -7.91 8.04
CA SER A 87 5.41 -9.08 7.55
C SER A 87 6.86 -8.73 7.21
N THR A 88 7.76 -9.25 8.05
CA THR A 88 9.19 -9.27 7.82
C THR A 88 9.58 -10.72 7.59
N ALA A 89 9.79 -11.09 6.34
CA ALA A 89 10.70 -12.13 5.83
C ALA A 89 10.33 -12.41 4.37
#